data_AF-A0A853BJI1-F1
#
_entry.id   AF-A0A853BJI1-F1
#
_cell.length_a   1.000
_cell.length_b   1.000
_cell.length_c   1.000
_cell.angle_alpha   90.00
_cell.angle_beta   90.00
_cell.angle_gamma   90.00
#
_symmetry.space_group_name_H-M   'P 1'
#
loop_
_entity.id
_entity.type
_entity.pdbx_description
1 polymer ?
#
loop_
_entity_poly.entity_id
_entity_poly.type
_entity_poly.pdbx_seq_one_letter_code
_entity_poly.pdbx_strand_id
1 'polypeptide(L)'
;MAATAGPRWGAEIADQLEFHWDTTMWPRLRGLDDDEYFWEPVEGCWSVRPRPDGTFVPDHAYPAPDPPPVTTIAWRLSHVVVTVLELRLDHHFGERRRTLADARWPGGAAEALDRLRTAYGRWITGLRGLTDADFAAPVGAAEPEQWAEFPFVTLALHVNREVIHHHAEIALLRDLYRARPGAHCDAL
;
A
#
# COMPACT_ATOMS: atom_id res chain seq x y z
N MET A 1 30.14 -30.00 -15.49
CA MET A 1 29.39 -29.54 -14.29
C MET A 1 28.39 -28.51 -14.77
N ALA A 2 27.09 -28.76 -14.62
CA ALA A 2 26.10 -27.71 -14.86
C ALA A 2 26.30 -26.64 -13.78
N ALA A 3 26.55 -25.39 -14.17
CA ALA A 3 26.52 -24.28 -13.24
C ALA A 3 25.14 -24.30 -12.58
N THR A 4 25.07 -24.44 -11.26
CA THR A 4 23.85 -24.15 -10.52
C THR A 4 23.51 -22.69 -10.84
N ALA A 5 22.44 -22.47 -11.59
CA ALA A 5 21.96 -21.13 -11.86
C ALA A 5 21.80 -20.42 -10.51
N GLY A 6 22.42 -19.24 -10.37
CA GLY A 6 22.25 -18.42 -9.17
C GLY A 6 20.78 -18.07 -8.95
N PRO A 7 20.43 -17.50 -7.78
CA PRO A 7 19.06 -17.08 -7.51
C PRO A 7 18.58 -16.12 -8.61
N ARG A 8 17.33 -16.33 -9.05
CA ARG A 8 16.66 -15.41 -9.96
C ARG A 8 16.16 -14.23 -9.13
N TRP A 9 16.99 -13.22 -8.94
CA TRP A 9 16.71 -12.12 -8.01
C TRP A 9 15.35 -11.44 -8.24
N GLY A 10 14.95 -11.23 -9.50
CA GLY A 10 13.62 -10.70 -9.83
C GLY A 10 12.48 -11.58 -9.31
N ALA A 11 12.66 -12.91 -9.33
CA ALA A 11 11.70 -13.84 -8.75
C ALA A 11 11.65 -13.71 -7.23
N GLU A 12 12.81 -13.73 -6.55
CA GLU A 12 12.89 -13.61 -5.08
C GLU A 12 12.22 -12.34 -4.54
N ILE A 13 12.32 -11.22 -5.28
CA ILE A 13 11.67 -9.96 -4.92
C ILE A 13 10.15 -10.07 -4.97
N ALA A 14 9.60 -10.68 -6.02
CA ALA A 14 8.16 -10.91 -6.13
C ALA A 14 7.69 -11.95 -5.09
N ASP A 15 8.44 -13.04 -4.93
CA ASP A 15 8.19 -14.13 -3.99
C ASP A 15 8.08 -13.63 -2.55
N GLN A 16 8.91 -12.66 -2.13
CA GLN A 16 8.79 -12.06 -0.79
C GLN A 16 7.43 -11.43 -0.55
N LEU A 17 6.94 -10.63 -1.51
CA LEU A 17 5.67 -9.93 -1.36
C LEU A 17 4.48 -10.89 -1.52
N GLU A 18 4.58 -11.87 -2.42
CA GLU A 18 3.57 -12.94 -2.57
C GLU A 18 3.43 -13.79 -1.31
N PHE A 19 4.55 -14.24 -0.75
CA PHE A 19 4.54 -14.97 0.51
C PHE A 19 3.88 -14.14 1.62
N HIS A 20 4.30 -12.88 1.80
CA HIS A 20 3.71 -12.00 2.81
C HIS A 20 2.20 -11.79 2.59
N TRP A 21 1.79 -11.61 1.33
CA TRP A 21 0.40 -11.41 0.94
C TRP A 21 -0.47 -12.60 1.34
N ASP A 22 -0.08 -13.81 0.92
CA ASP A 22 -0.87 -15.02 1.09
C ASP A 22 -0.90 -15.51 2.53
N THR A 23 0.24 -15.48 3.22
CA THR A 23 0.35 -16.08 4.56
C THR A 23 -0.06 -15.12 5.66
N THR A 24 0.00 -13.81 5.42
CA THR A 24 -0.11 -12.81 6.49
C THR A 24 -1.12 -11.72 6.16
N MET A 25 -0.92 -10.97 5.08
CA MET A 25 -1.66 -9.74 4.81
C MET A 25 -3.13 -10.00 4.49
N TRP A 26 -3.41 -10.80 3.46
CA TRP A 26 -4.79 -11.02 3.04
C TRP A 26 -5.65 -11.69 4.12
N PRO A 27 -5.18 -12.73 4.85
CA PRO A 27 -5.91 -13.27 5.99
C PRO A 27 -6.25 -12.24 7.08
N ARG A 28 -5.34 -11.30 7.36
CA ARG A 28 -5.54 -10.24 8.38
C ARG A 28 -6.50 -9.13 7.93
N LEU A 29 -6.65 -8.93 6.62
CA LEU A 29 -7.52 -7.89 6.07
C LEU A 29 -8.97 -8.33 5.86
N ARG A 30 -9.24 -9.64 5.81
CA ARG A 30 -10.61 -10.17 5.67
C ARG A 30 -11.51 -9.67 6.80
N GLY A 31 -12.76 -9.34 6.45
CA GLY A 31 -13.76 -8.86 7.40
C GLY A 31 -13.51 -7.44 7.91
N LEU A 32 -12.68 -6.63 7.24
CA LEU A 32 -12.62 -5.20 7.52
C LEU A 32 -13.94 -4.56 7.10
N ASP A 33 -14.63 -3.91 8.03
CA ASP A 33 -15.82 -3.11 7.77
C ASP A 33 -15.51 -1.61 7.88
N ASP A 34 -16.49 -0.77 7.56
CA ASP A 34 -16.32 0.68 7.59
C ASP A 34 -16.12 1.22 9.01
N ASP A 35 -16.73 0.58 10.02
CA ASP A 35 -16.59 0.99 11.43
C ASP A 35 -15.14 0.81 11.91
N GLU A 36 -14.48 -0.30 11.55
CA GLU A 36 -13.07 -0.54 11.82
C GLU A 36 -12.15 0.27 10.91
N TYR A 37 -12.49 0.39 9.63
CA TYR A 37 -11.70 1.15 8.66
C TYR A 37 -11.55 2.63 9.06
N PHE A 38 -12.63 3.25 9.51
CA PHE A 38 -12.65 4.66 9.94
C PHE A 38 -12.38 4.87 11.43
N TRP A 39 -12.12 3.81 12.20
CA TRP A 39 -11.88 3.95 13.63
C TRP A 39 -10.67 4.84 13.94
N GLU A 40 -10.89 5.82 14.81
CA GLU A 40 -9.88 6.76 15.30
C GLU A 40 -9.32 6.28 16.65
N PRO A 41 -8.08 5.76 16.69
CA PRO A 41 -7.53 5.18 17.91
C PRO A 41 -7.10 6.22 18.96
N VAL A 42 -6.84 7.45 18.53
CA VAL A 42 -6.41 8.57 19.38
C VAL A 42 -7.02 9.88 18.86
N GLU A 43 -7.24 10.83 19.77
CA GLU A 43 -7.65 12.19 19.41
C GLU A 43 -6.61 12.86 18.48
N GLY A 44 -7.08 13.56 17.46
CA GLY A 44 -6.23 14.26 16.51
C GLY A 44 -5.50 13.37 15.50
N CYS A 45 -5.87 12.09 15.38
CA CYS A 45 -5.32 11.22 14.34
C CYS A 45 -5.75 11.66 12.93
N TRP A 46 -4.95 11.28 11.93
CA TRP A 46 -5.22 11.51 10.53
C TRP A 46 -5.98 10.35 9.90
N SER A 47 -7.04 10.67 9.16
CA SER A 47 -7.89 9.69 8.48
C SER A 47 -8.14 10.09 7.02
N VAL A 48 -8.97 9.32 6.33
CA VAL A 48 -9.54 9.71 5.05
C VAL A 48 -10.90 10.35 5.30
N ARG A 49 -11.07 11.58 4.82
CA ARG A 49 -12.23 12.44 5.11
C ARG A 49 -13.10 12.61 3.87
N PRO A 50 -14.44 12.54 4.00
CA PRO A 50 -15.33 12.90 2.91
C PRO A 50 -15.26 14.41 2.63
N ARG A 51 -15.47 14.78 1.37
CA ARG A 51 -15.59 16.14 0.87
C ARG A 51 -17.05 16.44 0.49
N PRO A 52 -17.45 17.73 0.40
CA PRO A 52 -18.80 18.11 0.00
C PRO A 52 -19.25 17.58 -1.37
N ASP A 53 -18.31 17.26 -2.27
CA ASP A 53 -18.58 16.69 -3.60
C ASP A 53 -18.72 15.16 -3.60
N GLY A 54 -18.71 14.52 -2.42
CA GLY A 54 -18.80 13.08 -2.25
C GLY A 54 -17.49 12.32 -2.50
N THR A 55 -16.40 13.02 -2.82
CA THR A 55 -15.06 12.41 -2.89
C THR A 55 -14.44 12.31 -1.50
N PHE A 56 -13.34 11.57 -1.40
CA PHE A 56 -12.58 11.41 -0.17
C PHE A 56 -11.16 11.93 -0.35
N VAL A 57 -10.56 12.42 0.72
CA VAL A 57 -9.15 12.84 0.76
C VAL A 57 -8.51 12.47 2.09
N PRO A 58 -7.26 11.99 2.12
CA PRO A 58 -6.52 11.86 3.36
C PRO A 58 -6.23 13.22 3.99
N ASP A 59 -6.31 13.27 5.31
CA ASP A 59 -5.68 14.33 6.10
C ASP A 59 -4.19 14.38 5.74
N HIS A 60 -3.69 15.57 5.46
CA HIS A 60 -2.30 15.82 5.09
C HIS A 60 -1.91 17.25 5.47
N ALA A 61 -0.61 17.46 5.64
CA ALA A 61 -0.01 18.78 5.77
C ALA A 61 1.40 18.78 5.19
N TYR A 62 1.83 19.92 4.64
CA TYR A 62 3.18 20.13 4.15
C TYR A 62 3.73 21.49 4.63
N PRO A 63 4.83 21.53 5.40
CA PRO A 63 5.52 20.36 5.97
C PRO A 63 4.61 19.58 6.94
N ALA A 64 4.91 18.30 7.13
CA ALA A 64 4.18 17.49 8.12
C ALA A 64 4.44 18.04 9.55
N PRO A 65 3.49 17.91 10.49
CA PRO A 65 3.72 18.21 11.90
C PRO A 65 4.85 17.34 12.48
N ASP A 66 5.48 17.83 13.55
CA ASP A 66 6.52 17.11 14.29
C ASP A 66 6.12 16.97 15.77
N PRO A 67 5.82 15.75 16.27
CA PRO A 67 5.79 14.48 15.54
C PRO A 67 4.60 14.39 14.56
N PRO A 68 4.68 13.53 13.52
CA PRO A 68 3.54 13.28 12.64
C PRO A 68 2.38 12.64 13.44
N PRO A 69 1.12 13.00 13.16
CA PRO A 69 -0.03 12.39 13.83
C PRO A 69 -0.14 10.89 13.55
N VAL A 70 -0.73 10.14 14.49
CA VAL A 70 -1.11 8.75 14.25
C VAL A 70 -2.11 8.71 13.10
N THR A 71 -2.02 7.70 12.23
CA THR A 71 -2.93 7.52 11.09
C THR A 71 -3.89 6.35 11.32
N THR A 72 -5.11 6.44 10.79
CA THR A 72 -6.12 5.37 10.87
C THR A 72 -5.83 4.21 9.89
N ILE A 73 -6.62 3.14 9.98
CA ILE A 73 -6.61 2.07 8.96
C ILE A 73 -6.98 2.65 7.60
N ALA A 74 -8.01 3.50 7.53
CA ALA A 74 -8.41 4.17 6.30
C ALA A 74 -7.27 4.91 5.63
N TRP A 75 -6.52 5.72 6.39
CA TRP A 75 -5.39 6.47 5.87
C TRP A 75 -4.29 5.56 5.34
N ARG A 76 -3.86 4.58 6.15
CA ARG A 76 -2.75 3.67 5.79
C ARG A 76 -3.09 2.80 4.58
N LEU A 77 -4.29 2.22 4.56
CA LEU A 77 -4.70 1.35 3.46
C LEU A 77 -4.86 2.17 2.17
N SER A 78 -5.40 3.39 2.27
CA SER A 78 -5.51 4.31 1.15
C SER A 78 -4.16 4.77 0.61
N HIS A 79 -3.17 5.03 1.48
CA HIS A 79 -1.79 5.29 1.08
C HIS A 79 -1.20 4.12 0.28
N VAL A 80 -1.31 2.89 0.80
CA VAL A 80 -0.83 1.69 0.10
C VAL A 80 -1.51 1.51 -1.26
N VAL A 81 -2.83 1.66 -1.33
CA VAL A 81 -3.57 1.53 -2.57
C VAL A 81 -3.16 2.59 -3.59
N VAL A 82 -3.23 3.87 -3.21
CA VAL A 82 -3.15 4.98 -4.15
C VAL A 82 -1.69 5.35 -4.44
N THR A 83 -0.93 5.69 -3.42
CA THR A 83 0.40 6.30 -3.58
C THR A 83 1.47 5.25 -3.81
N VAL A 84 1.35 4.09 -3.17
CA VAL A 84 2.34 3.02 -3.25
C VAL A 84 2.12 2.20 -4.53
N LEU A 85 0.90 1.71 -4.77
CA LEU A 85 0.62 0.78 -5.86
C LEU A 85 0.05 1.45 -7.12
N GLU A 86 -1.10 2.11 -7.03
CA GLU A 86 -1.83 2.56 -8.23
C GLU A 86 -1.09 3.61 -9.06
N LEU A 87 -0.40 4.57 -8.44
CA LEU A 87 0.45 5.52 -9.17
C LEU A 87 1.58 4.80 -9.90
N ARG A 88 2.30 3.92 -9.20
CA ARG A 88 3.45 3.20 -9.78
C ARG A 88 3.04 2.22 -10.85
N LEU A 89 1.87 1.58 -10.71
CA LEU A 89 1.29 0.75 -11.76
C LEU A 89 1.05 1.54 -13.04
N ASP A 90 0.48 2.74 -12.93
CA ASP A 90 0.28 3.59 -14.10
C ASP A 90 1.60 4.11 -14.67
N HIS A 91 2.57 4.44 -13.82
CA HIS A 91 3.83 5.03 -14.26
C HIS A 91 4.81 4.02 -14.89
N HIS A 92 4.81 2.78 -14.42
CA HIS A 92 5.74 1.75 -14.89
C HIS A 92 5.12 0.75 -15.86
N PHE A 93 3.81 0.48 -15.72
CA PHE A 93 3.10 -0.53 -16.50
C PHE A 93 1.84 0.02 -17.21
N GLY A 94 1.68 1.35 -17.25
CA GLY A 94 0.52 2.02 -17.82
C GLY A 94 0.88 3.23 -18.69
N GLU A 95 0.00 4.23 -18.68
CA GLU A 95 0.07 5.38 -19.59
C GLU A 95 0.76 6.62 -19.00
N ARG A 96 1.23 6.57 -17.74
CA ARG A 96 1.88 7.69 -17.04
C ARG A 96 1.02 8.96 -16.96
N ARG A 97 -0.28 8.80 -16.70
CA ARG A 97 -1.25 9.91 -16.61
C ARG A 97 -1.69 10.24 -15.20
N ARG A 98 -1.56 9.31 -14.24
CA ARG A 98 -2.07 9.53 -12.88
C ARG A 98 -1.16 10.48 -12.10
N THR A 99 -1.79 11.37 -11.34
CA THR A 99 -1.14 12.29 -10.41
C THR A 99 -1.79 12.17 -9.03
N LEU A 100 -1.09 12.60 -7.97
CA LEU A 100 -1.69 12.69 -6.62
C LEU A 100 -2.82 13.72 -6.56
N ALA A 101 -2.73 14.80 -7.36
CA ALA A 101 -3.74 15.86 -7.38
C ALA A 101 -5.10 15.35 -7.87
N ASP A 102 -5.10 14.43 -8.82
CA ASP A 102 -6.31 13.87 -9.43
C ASP A 102 -6.70 12.49 -8.87
N ALA A 103 -5.98 12.02 -7.86
CA ALA A 103 -6.20 10.70 -7.28
C ALA A 103 -7.54 10.62 -6.55
N ARG A 104 -8.26 9.52 -6.78
CA ARG A 104 -9.47 9.17 -6.02
C ARG A 104 -9.11 8.25 -4.87
N TRP A 105 -9.47 8.64 -3.65
CA TRP A 105 -9.18 7.89 -2.43
C TRP A 105 -10.35 6.98 -2.05
N PRO A 106 -10.11 5.75 -1.59
CA PRO A 106 -11.18 4.83 -1.21
C PRO A 106 -12.07 5.39 -0.10
N GLY A 107 -13.37 5.43 -0.36
CA GLY A 107 -14.39 5.96 0.56
C GLY A 107 -14.94 4.95 1.56
N GLY A 108 -14.44 3.71 1.55
CA GLY A 108 -14.85 2.64 2.47
C GLY A 108 -13.96 1.42 2.37
N ALA A 109 -14.10 0.51 3.33
CA ALA A 109 -13.30 -0.68 3.50
C ALA A 109 -13.38 -1.62 2.29
N ALA A 110 -14.60 -1.86 1.79
CA ALA A 110 -14.83 -2.77 0.66
C ALA A 110 -14.15 -2.25 -0.63
N GLU A 111 -14.27 -0.95 -0.91
CA GLU A 111 -13.60 -0.33 -2.05
C GLU A 111 -12.08 -0.41 -1.90
N ALA A 112 -11.56 -0.10 -0.71
CA ALA A 112 -10.12 -0.13 -0.44
C ALA A 112 -9.54 -1.53 -0.63
N LEU A 113 -10.22 -2.58 -0.14
CA LEU A 113 -9.77 -3.97 -0.28
C LEU A 113 -9.83 -4.47 -1.72
N ASP A 114 -10.87 -4.13 -2.48
CA ASP A 114 -10.97 -4.53 -3.89
C ASP A 114 -9.89 -3.86 -4.75
N ARG A 115 -9.67 -2.56 -4.55
CA ARG A 115 -8.61 -1.81 -5.21
C ARG A 115 -7.24 -2.32 -4.83
N LEU A 116 -6.99 -2.59 -3.54
CA LEU A 116 -5.75 -3.18 -3.07
C LEU A 116 -5.47 -4.52 -3.77
N ARG A 117 -6.43 -5.44 -3.76
CA ARG A 117 -6.28 -6.76 -4.40
C ARG A 117 -5.97 -6.63 -5.90
N THR A 118 -6.68 -5.73 -6.58
CA THR A 118 -6.48 -5.48 -8.01
C THR A 118 -5.09 -4.89 -8.28
N ALA A 119 -4.69 -3.89 -7.52
CA ALA A 119 -3.40 -3.21 -7.67
C ALA A 119 -2.25 -4.17 -7.35
N TYR A 120 -2.34 -4.91 -6.24
CA TYR A 120 -1.38 -5.95 -5.87
C TYR A 120 -1.21 -7.00 -6.96
N GLY A 121 -2.29 -7.57 -7.49
CA GLY A 121 -2.21 -8.59 -8.53
C GLY A 121 -1.55 -8.08 -9.82
N ARG A 122 -1.85 -6.83 -10.21
CA ARG A 122 -1.20 -6.18 -11.34
C ARG A 122 0.28 -5.91 -11.09
N TRP A 123 0.65 -5.55 -9.86
CA TRP A 123 2.02 -5.26 -9.48
C TRP A 123 2.87 -6.52 -9.55
N ILE A 124 2.40 -7.62 -8.96
CA ILE A 124 3.06 -8.93 -9.05
C ILE A 124 3.19 -9.39 -10.50
N THR A 125 2.11 -9.26 -11.30
CA THR A 125 2.17 -9.59 -12.73
C THR A 125 3.24 -8.77 -13.45
N GLY A 126 3.35 -7.47 -13.15
CA GLY A 126 4.38 -6.60 -13.68
C GLY A 126 5.78 -7.08 -13.30
N LEU A 127 6.04 -7.31 -12.01
CA LEU A 127 7.35 -7.81 -11.52
C LEU A 127 7.76 -9.12 -12.18
N ARG A 128 6.84 -10.07 -12.32
CA ARG A 128 7.11 -11.38 -12.94
C ARG A 128 7.35 -11.29 -14.46
N GLY A 129 6.94 -10.20 -15.10
CA GLY A 129 7.19 -9.93 -16.52
C GLY A 129 8.55 -9.28 -16.82
N LEU A 130 9.29 -8.83 -15.80
CA LEU A 130 10.57 -8.14 -15.97
C LEU A 130 11.73 -9.12 -16.10
N THR A 131 12.71 -8.75 -16.92
CA THR A 131 14.01 -9.42 -17.01
C THR A 131 15.00 -8.85 -15.99
N ASP A 132 16.11 -9.54 -15.75
CA ASP A 132 17.20 -9.03 -14.91
C ASP A 132 17.75 -7.67 -15.41
N ALA A 133 17.75 -7.46 -16.73
CA ALA A 133 18.16 -6.19 -17.32
C ALA A 133 17.17 -5.07 -17.02
N ASP A 134 15.86 -5.36 -17.02
CA ASP A 134 14.83 -4.37 -16.66
C ASP A 134 14.92 -4.00 -15.17
N PHE A 135 15.17 -4.97 -14.29
CA PHE A 135 15.40 -4.70 -12.87
C PHE A 135 16.64 -3.82 -12.62
N ALA A 136 17.68 -3.95 -13.45
CA ALA A 136 18.90 -3.15 -13.37
C ALA A 136 18.77 -1.76 -14.01
N ALA A 137 17.77 -1.54 -14.86
CA ALA A 137 17.57 -0.27 -15.55
C ALA A 137 17.08 0.85 -14.60
N PRO A 138 17.50 2.10 -14.80
CA PRO A 138 17.01 3.23 -14.01
C PRO A 138 15.52 3.47 -14.23
N VAL A 139 14.80 3.88 -13.18
CA VAL A 139 13.37 4.19 -13.25
C VAL A 139 13.06 5.44 -14.09
N GLY A 140 14.03 6.35 -14.23
CA GLY A 140 13.93 7.54 -15.07
C GLY A 140 12.76 8.44 -14.70
N ALA A 141 12.14 9.06 -15.71
CA ALA A 141 11.04 10.01 -15.54
C ALA A 141 9.71 9.37 -15.06
N ALA A 142 9.68 8.06 -14.79
CA ALA A 142 8.53 7.41 -14.18
C ALA A 142 8.45 7.65 -12.66
N GLU A 143 9.52 8.17 -12.04
CA GLU A 143 9.55 8.56 -10.63
C GLU A 143 10.05 10.02 -10.50
N PRO A 144 9.88 10.68 -9.33
CA PRO A 144 10.43 12.01 -9.08
C PRO A 144 11.93 12.11 -9.36
N GLU A 145 12.44 13.31 -9.66
CA GLU A 145 13.83 13.54 -10.08
C GLU A 145 14.87 12.90 -9.14
N GLN A 146 14.65 12.99 -7.83
CA GLN A 146 15.54 12.39 -6.82
C GLN A 146 15.59 10.85 -6.84
N TRP A 147 14.66 10.20 -7.56
CA TRP A 147 14.62 8.75 -7.77
C TRP A 147 15.11 8.31 -9.15
N ALA A 148 15.24 9.23 -10.11
CA ALA A 148 15.36 8.91 -11.54
C ALA A 148 16.54 7.98 -11.89
N GLU A 149 17.66 8.09 -11.17
CA GLU A 149 18.86 7.28 -11.41
C GLU A 149 18.85 5.93 -10.69
N PHE A 150 17.93 5.70 -9.74
CA PHE A 150 17.88 4.43 -9.02
C PHE A 150 17.35 3.32 -9.93
N PRO A 151 17.90 2.10 -9.82
CA PRO A 151 17.44 0.97 -10.61
C PRO A 151 16.04 0.52 -10.17
N PHE A 152 15.28 -0.08 -11.08
CA PHE A 152 13.93 -0.57 -10.81
C PHE A 152 13.89 -1.55 -9.62
N VAL A 153 14.95 -2.34 -9.41
CA VAL A 153 15.09 -3.21 -8.24
C VAL A 153 14.98 -2.46 -6.91
N THR A 154 15.57 -1.26 -6.81
CA THR A 154 15.49 -0.43 -5.60
C THR A 154 14.06 0.05 -5.38
N LEU A 155 13.36 0.42 -6.45
CA LEU A 155 11.96 0.79 -6.39
C LEU A 155 11.08 -0.39 -5.96
N ALA A 156 11.30 -1.58 -6.53
CA ALA A 156 10.53 -2.78 -6.20
C ALA A 156 10.68 -3.16 -4.72
N LEU A 157 11.92 -3.12 -4.21
CA LEU A 157 12.20 -3.36 -2.79
C LEU A 157 11.57 -2.27 -1.89
N HIS A 158 11.56 -1.02 -2.33
CA HIS A 158 10.89 0.07 -1.63
C HIS A 158 9.36 -0.18 -1.55
N VAL A 159 8.72 -0.57 -2.66
CA VAL A 159 7.29 -0.92 -2.68
C VAL A 159 7.00 -2.09 -1.76
N ASN A 160 7.79 -3.17 -1.79
CA ASN A 160 7.65 -4.30 -0.87
C ASN A 160 7.70 -3.82 0.59
N ARG A 161 8.69 -2.99 0.93
CA ARG A 161 8.85 -2.41 2.26
C ARG A 161 7.62 -1.61 2.67
N GLU A 162 7.12 -0.71 1.83
CA GLU A 162 5.93 0.11 2.12
C GLU A 162 4.69 -0.76 2.39
N VAL A 163 4.45 -1.77 1.55
CA VAL A 163 3.31 -2.68 1.74
C VAL A 163 3.42 -3.46 3.04
N ILE A 164 4.58 -4.07 3.32
CA ILE A 164 4.81 -4.85 4.54
C ILE A 164 4.72 -3.97 5.79
N HIS A 165 5.35 -2.80 5.76
CA HIS A 165 5.38 -1.86 6.87
C HIS A 165 3.97 -1.40 7.25
N HIS A 166 3.21 -0.86 6.29
CA HIS A 166 1.87 -0.35 6.59
C HIS A 166 0.87 -1.46 6.86
N HIS A 167 1.01 -2.64 6.25
CA HIS A 167 0.21 -3.80 6.66
C HIS A 167 0.45 -4.15 8.14
N ALA A 168 1.70 -4.18 8.61
CA ALA A 168 1.97 -4.49 10.01
C ALA A 168 1.32 -3.47 10.97
N GLU A 169 1.35 -2.19 10.62
CA GLU A 169 0.66 -1.15 11.39
C GLU A 169 -0.87 -1.31 11.35
N ILE A 170 -1.44 -1.62 10.18
CA ILE A 170 -2.87 -1.91 10.04
C ILE A 170 -3.24 -3.12 10.91
N ALA A 171 -2.48 -4.22 10.84
CA ALA A 171 -2.73 -5.42 11.62
C ALA A 171 -2.71 -5.13 13.13
N LEU A 172 -1.78 -4.29 13.60
CA LEU A 172 -1.75 -3.83 14.99
C LEU A 172 -3.00 -3.01 15.34
N LEU A 173 -3.42 -2.07 14.48
CA LEU A 173 -4.65 -1.30 14.72
C LEU A 173 -5.89 -2.20 14.78
N ARG A 174 -5.98 -3.22 13.94
CA ARG A 174 -7.06 -4.21 13.99
C ARG A 174 -7.08 -4.99 15.30
N ASP A 175 -5.90 -5.38 15.79
CA ASP A 175 -5.76 -6.06 17.07
C ASP A 175 -6.25 -5.16 18.22
N LEU A 176 -5.90 -3.86 18.19
CA LEU A 176 -6.38 -2.87 19.16
C LEU A 176 -7.89 -2.60 19.05
N TYR A 177 -8.43 -2.50 17.83
CA TYR A 177 -9.86 -2.31 17.59
C TYR A 177 -10.67 -3.43 18.26
N ARG A 178 -10.25 -4.69 18.07
CA ARG A 178 -10.94 -5.85 18.66
C ARG A 178 -10.81 -5.90 20.18
N ALA A 179 -9.67 -5.45 20.73
CA ALA A 179 -9.42 -5.47 22.17
C ALA A 179 -10.05 -4.28 22.94
N ARG A 180 -10.67 -3.32 22.25
CA ARG A 180 -11.18 -2.11 22.89
C ARG A 180 -12.37 -2.41 23.84
N PRO A 181 -12.51 -1.67 24.95
CA PRO A 181 -13.68 -1.77 25.82
C PRO A 181 -14.97 -1.54 25.01
N GLY A 182 -15.95 -2.44 25.15
CA GLY A 182 -17.24 -2.36 24.46
C GLY A 182 -17.37 -3.20 23.18
N ALA A 183 -16.27 -3.64 22.54
CA ALA A 183 -16.34 -4.49 21.34
C ALA A 183 -16.84 -5.93 21.61
N HIS A 184 -16.85 -6.36 22.87
CA HIS A 184 -17.31 -7.69 23.29
C HIS A 184 -18.66 -7.68 24.02
N CYS A 185 -19.29 -6.52 24.24
CA CYS A 185 -20.57 -6.45 24.96
C CYS A 185 -21.77 -6.87 24.10
N ASP A 186 -21.62 -6.96 22.77
CA ASP A 186 -22.70 -7.33 21.85
C ASP A 186 -22.70 -8.84 21.47
N ALA A 187 -21.87 -9.64 22.13
CA ALA A 187 -21.70 -11.07 21.84
C ALA A 187 -22.14 -12.02 22.98
N LEU A 188 -22.89 -11.53 23.97
CA LEU A 188 -23.53 -12.32 25.04
C LEU A 188 -24.98 -11.88 25.24
#